data_AF-A0A852LN17-F1
#
_entry.id   AF-A0A852LN17-F1
#
_cell.length_a   1.000
_cell.length_b   1.000
_cell.length_c   1.000
_cell.angle_alpha   90.00
_cell.angle_beta   90.00
_cell.angle_gamma   90.00
#
_symmetry.space_group_name_H-M   'P 1'
#
loop_
_entity.id
_entity.type
_entity.pdbx_description
1 polymer ?
#
loop_
_entity_poly.entity_id
_entity_poly.type
_entity_poly.pdbx_seq_one_letter_code
_entity_poly.pdbx_strand_id
1 'polypeptide(L)'
;QVPVGTEIEGMNILGLVLFSLVLGVALKKLGPEGEDLIRFFNSFNEATMVLVSWIMWYVPIGITFLVGSKIVEMEDIMLLVTSLGKYIFASILGHFIHGGIILPLIYFASTRQNPYRFLLGLITPFATAFATSSSSATLPSMMKCIEENNGVDKRIS
;
A
#
# COMPACT_ATOMS: atom_id res chain seq x y z
N GLN A 1 -35.31 -15.60 17.90
CA GLN A 1 -35.31 -14.52 16.88
C GLN A 1 -34.83 -15.13 15.58
N VAL A 2 -35.56 -14.96 14.48
CA VAL A 2 -35.14 -15.41 13.15
C VAL A 2 -34.41 -14.23 12.49
N PRO A 3 -33.19 -14.41 11.94
CA PRO A 3 -32.51 -13.33 11.24
C PRO A 3 -33.28 -12.94 9.98
N VAL A 4 -33.59 -11.66 9.84
CA VAL A 4 -34.20 -11.07 8.64
C VAL A 4 -33.14 -10.24 7.94
N GLY A 5 -32.89 -10.51 6.67
CA GLY A 5 -31.96 -9.71 5.86
C GLY A 5 -32.57 -8.35 5.55
N THR A 6 -31.88 -7.28 5.94
CA THR A 6 -32.20 -5.90 5.55
C THR A 6 -31.02 -5.33 4.77
N GLU A 7 -31.28 -4.79 3.59
CA GLU A 7 -30.26 -4.03 2.87
C GLU A 7 -30.05 -2.69 3.59
N ILE A 8 -28.83 -2.50 4.07
CA ILE A 8 -28.37 -1.27 4.72
C ILE A 8 -27.82 -0.33 3.65
N GLU A 9 -28.18 0.95 3.73
CA GLU A 9 -27.66 1.96 2.81
C GLU A 9 -26.14 2.09 2.96
N GLY A 10 -25.43 1.86 1.85
CA GLY A 10 -23.98 1.93 1.80
C GLY A 10 -23.45 1.31 0.50
N MET A 11 -22.22 1.68 0.12
CA MET A 11 -21.55 1.08 -1.04
C MET A 11 -20.86 -0.22 -0.62
N ASN A 12 -21.22 -1.34 -1.27
CA ASN A 12 -20.56 -2.63 -1.03
C ASN A 12 -19.22 -2.72 -1.77
N ILE A 13 -18.19 -2.09 -1.20
CA ILE A 13 -16.83 -2.08 -1.77
C ILE A 13 -16.26 -3.49 -1.89
N LEU A 14 -16.45 -4.34 -0.87
CA LEU A 14 -15.92 -5.71 -0.87
C LEU A 14 -16.52 -6.55 -2.01
N GLY A 15 -17.84 -6.43 -2.24
CA GLY A 15 -18.52 -7.10 -3.35
C GLY A 15 -18.01 -6.62 -4.71
N LEU A 16 -17.79 -5.32 -4.88
CA LEU A 16 -17.23 -4.75 -6.11
C LEU A 16 -15.79 -5.21 -6.38
N VAL A 17 -14.96 -5.31 -5.34
CA VAL A 17 -13.58 -5.83 -5.46
C VAL A 17 -13.60 -7.30 -5.89
N LEU A 18 -14.44 -8.12 -5.25
CA LEU A 18 -14.55 -9.54 -5.59
C LEU A 18 -15.06 -9.75 -7.02
N PHE A 19 -16.09 -9.00 -7.42
CA PHE A 19 -16.62 -9.02 -8.78
C PHE A 19 -15.54 -8.63 -9.81
N SER A 20 -14.82 -7.53 -9.56
CA SER A 20 -13.78 -7.03 -10.47
C SER A 20 -12.62 -8.02 -10.62
N LEU A 21 -12.24 -8.71 -9.54
CA LEU A 21 -11.23 -9.78 -9.58
C LEU A 21 -11.67 -10.93 -10.49
N VAL A 22 -12.89 -11.44 -10.29
CA VAL A 22 -13.43 -12.55 -11.09
C VAL A 22 -13.60 -12.14 -12.55
N LEU A 23 -14.09 -10.93 -12.81
CA LEU A 23 -14.21 -10.38 -14.16
C LEU A 23 -12.84 -10.27 -14.84
N GLY A 24 -11.82 -9.74 -14.15
CA GLY A 24 -10.46 -9.65 -14.68
C GLY A 24 -9.88 -11.00 -15.09
N VAL A 25 -10.11 -12.05 -14.28
CA VAL A 25 -9.70 -13.43 -14.60
C VAL A 25 -10.48 -13.97 -15.80
N ALA A 26 -11.79 -13.72 -15.88
CA ALA A 26 -12.62 -14.14 -17.01
C ALA A 26 -12.19 -13.49 -18.33
N LEU A 27 -11.92 -12.18 -18.34
CA LEU A 27 -11.45 -11.46 -19.52
C LEU A 27 -10.09 -11.96 -19.99
N LYS A 28 -9.17 -12.26 -19.06
CA LYS A 28 -7.88 -12.86 -19.40
C LYS A 28 -8.04 -14.25 -20.06
N LYS A 29 -9.03 -15.04 -19.64
CA LYS A 29 -9.31 -16.37 -20.23
C LYS A 29 -9.90 -16.30 -21.65
N LEU A 30 -10.54 -15.21 -22.04
CA LEU A 30 -11.05 -15.01 -23.40
C LEU A 30 -9.94 -14.78 -24.43
N GLY A 31 -8.69 -14.57 -24.00
CA GLY A 31 -7.55 -14.37 -24.89
C GLY A 31 -7.72 -13.11 -25.74
N PRO A 32 -7.63 -13.21 -27.08
CA PRO A 32 -7.70 -12.04 -27.96
C PRO A 32 -9.05 -11.31 -27.89
N GLU A 33 -10.15 -12.03 -27.63
CA GLU A 33 -11.49 -11.42 -27.53
C GLU A 33 -11.65 -10.54 -26.28
N GLY A 34 -10.89 -10.81 -25.22
CA GLY A 34 -10.91 -10.02 -23.99
C GLY A 34 -10.02 -8.78 -24.05
N GLU A 35 -9.15 -8.66 -25.06
CA GLU A 35 -8.10 -7.64 -25.09
C GLU A 35 -8.65 -6.23 -25.21
N ASP A 36 -9.69 -6.01 -26.02
CA ASP A 36 -10.32 -4.70 -26.19
C ASP A 36 -10.91 -4.18 -24.88
N LEU A 37 -11.55 -5.05 -24.09
CA LEU A 37 -12.16 -4.66 -22.83
C LEU A 37 -11.09 -4.42 -21.75
N ILE A 38 -10.01 -5.20 -21.74
CA ILE A 38 -8.85 -4.94 -20.87
C ILE A 38 -8.23 -3.57 -21.21
N ARG A 39 -8.06 -3.26 -22.50
CA ARG A 39 -7.55 -1.96 -22.96
C ARG A 39 -8.48 -0.83 -22.54
N PHE A 40 -9.79 -1.00 -22.69
CA PHE A 40 -10.79 -0.05 -22.22
C PHE A 40 -10.66 0.24 -20.72
N PHE A 41 -10.63 -0.80 -19.88
CA PHE A 41 -10.50 -0.62 -18.43
C PHE A 41 -9.17 0.02 -18.02
N ASN A 42 -8.08 -0.29 -18.73
CA ASN A 42 -6.78 0.35 -18.50
C ASN A 42 -6.83 1.85 -18.83
N SER A 43 -7.37 2.22 -19.99
CA SER A 43 -7.55 3.64 -20.36
C SER A 43 -8.50 4.36 -19.42
N PHE A 44 -9.55 3.70 -18.95
CA PHE A 44 -10.49 4.24 -17.97
C PHE A 44 -9.82 4.47 -16.60
N ASN A 45 -8.98 3.54 -16.15
CA ASN A 45 -8.18 3.71 -14.94
C ASN A 45 -7.22 4.90 -15.07
N GLU A 46 -6.54 5.06 -16.21
CA GLU A 46 -5.63 6.19 -16.45
C GLU A 46 -6.39 7.52 -16.40
N ALA A 47 -7.55 7.60 -17.04
CA ALA A 47 -8.41 8.78 -16.96
C ALA A 47 -8.86 9.07 -15.50
N THR A 48 -9.16 8.03 -14.74
CA THR A 48 -9.51 8.15 -13.31
C THR A 48 -8.33 8.69 -12.48
N MET A 49 -7.10 8.25 -12.78
CA MET A 49 -5.90 8.76 -12.10
C MET A 49 -5.64 10.25 -12.40
N VAL A 50 -5.97 10.72 -13.61
CA VAL A 50 -5.94 12.16 -13.94
C VAL A 50 -6.95 12.92 -13.08
N LEU A 51 -8.17 12.41 -12.92
CA LEU A 51 -9.19 13.01 -12.04
C LEU A 51 -8.71 13.06 -10.58
N VAL A 52 -8.14 11.97 -10.07
CA VAL A 52 -7.55 11.92 -8.72
C VAL A 52 -6.47 12.99 -8.58
N SER A 53 -5.62 13.18 -9.60
CA SER A 53 -4.58 14.20 -9.60
C SER A 53 -5.16 15.61 -9.50
N TRP A 54 -6.25 15.91 -10.22
CA TRP A 54 -6.94 17.19 -10.08
C TRP A 54 -7.54 17.39 -8.70
N ILE A 55 -8.16 16.35 -8.12
CA ILE A 55 -8.69 16.42 -6.76
C ILE A 55 -7.56 16.69 -5.75
N MET A 56 -6.40 16.04 -5.91
CA MET A 56 -5.23 16.25 -5.05
C MET A 56 -4.73 17.70 -5.06
N TRP A 57 -4.93 18.48 -6.12
CA TRP A 57 -4.64 19.93 -6.11
C TRP A 57 -5.59 20.73 -5.19
N TYR A 58 -6.83 20.27 -5.01
CA TYR A 58 -7.81 20.90 -4.10
C TYR A 58 -7.68 20.42 -2.64
N VAL A 59 -7.09 19.24 -2.43
CA VAL A 59 -6.91 18.62 -1.11
C VAL A 59 -6.28 19.54 -0.05
N PRO A 60 -5.23 20.36 -0.32
CA PRO A 60 -4.64 21.24 0.69
C PRO A 60 -5.65 22.21 1.31
N ILE A 61 -6.57 22.73 0.50
CA ILE A 61 -7.64 23.64 0.96
C ILE A 61 -8.61 22.84 1.84
N GLY A 62 -9.08 21.67 1.37
CA GLY A 62 -10.01 20.81 2.10
C GLY A 62 -9.46 20.36 3.46
N ILE A 63 -8.20 19.91 3.51
CA ILE A 63 -7.55 19.48 4.76
C ILE A 63 -7.44 20.64 5.75
N THR A 64 -7.14 21.86 5.29
CA THR A 64 -7.04 23.03 6.18
C THR A 64 -8.36 23.28 6.92
N PHE A 65 -9.49 23.24 6.21
CA PHE A 65 -10.82 23.39 6.83
C PHE A 65 -11.22 22.20 7.69
N LEU A 66 -10.94 20.97 7.25
CA LEU A 66 -11.25 19.76 8.03
C LEU A 66 -10.49 19.72 9.35
N VAL A 67 -9.18 19.96 9.31
CA VAL A 67 -8.34 20.01 10.52
C VAL A 67 -8.77 21.18 11.41
N GLY A 68 -9.02 22.36 10.84
CA GLY A 68 -9.53 23.51 11.57
C GLY A 68 -10.85 23.21 12.31
N SER A 69 -11.83 22.60 11.62
CA SER A 69 -13.10 22.22 12.23
C SER A 69 -12.93 21.20 13.37
N LYS A 70 -12.01 20.24 13.21
CA LYS A 70 -11.77 19.23 14.23
C LYS A 70 -11.07 19.80 15.46
N ILE A 71 -10.19 20.78 15.29
CA ILE A 71 -9.57 21.48 16.42
C ILE A 71 -10.61 22.29 17.20
N VAL A 72 -11.55 22.96 16.53
CA VAL A 72 -12.61 23.74 17.18
C VAL A 72 -13.62 22.85 17.91
N GLU A 73 -13.91 21.66 17.39
CA GLU A 73 -14.84 20.70 17.99
C GLU A 73 -14.27 20.03 19.27
N MET A 74 -12.94 19.96 19.41
CA MET A 74 -12.31 19.30 20.55
C MET A 74 -12.03 20.28 21.70
N GLU A 75 -12.55 19.97 22.88
CA GLU A 75 -12.37 20.77 24.10
C GLU A 75 -10.94 20.69 24.66
N ASP A 76 -10.22 19.58 24.41
CA ASP A 76 -8.85 19.37 24.89
C ASP A 76 -7.89 18.96 23.75
N ILE A 77 -7.14 19.96 23.28
CA ILE A 77 -6.12 19.82 22.23
C ILE A 77 -4.97 18.91 22.70
N MET A 78 -4.66 18.89 24.01
CA MET A 78 -3.58 18.07 24.55
C MET A 78 -3.91 16.58 24.44
N LEU A 79 -5.19 16.23 24.62
CA LEU A 79 -5.71 14.88 24.45
C LEU A 79 -5.64 14.42 22.97
N LEU A 80 -5.97 15.32 22.03
CA LEU A 80 -5.81 15.07 20.59
C LEU A 80 -4.35 14.78 20.24
N VAL A 81 -3.42 15.67 20.61
CA VAL A 81 -1.99 15.53 20.30
C VAL A 81 -1.42 14.26 20.91
N THR A 82 -1.79 13.95 22.16
CA THR A 82 -1.36 12.72 22.84
C THR A 82 -1.89 11.47 22.13
N SER A 83 -3.15 11.49 21.69
CA SER A 83 -3.75 10.36 20.97
C SER A 83 -3.10 10.14 19.60
N LEU A 84 -2.82 11.22 18.86
CA LEU A 84 -2.11 11.15 17.59
C LEU A 84 -0.66 10.68 17.78
N GLY A 85 0.02 11.15 18.84
CA GLY A 85 1.36 10.68 19.19
C GLY A 85 1.39 9.19 19.50
N LYS A 86 0.42 8.67 20.26
CA LYS A 86 0.26 7.22 20.51
C LYS A 86 0.02 6.45 19.21
N TYR A 87 -0.81 6.97 18.31
CA TYR A 87 -1.06 6.36 17.01
C TYR A 87 0.22 6.28 16.15
N ILE A 88 0.97 7.38 16.04
CA ILE A 88 2.23 7.43 15.27
C ILE A 88 3.24 6.45 15.88
N PHE A 89 3.40 6.45 17.20
CA PHE A 89 4.29 5.55 17.90
C PHE A 89 3.91 4.08 17.66
N ALA A 90 2.63 3.73 17.82
CA ALA A 90 2.14 2.38 17.58
C ALA A 90 2.35 1.95 16.12
N SER A 91 2.14 2.85 15.16
CA SER A 91 2.36 2.59 13.74
C SER A 91 3.84 2.31 13.44
N ILE A 92 4.75 3.17 13.90
CA ILE A 92 6.20 2.99 13.71
C ILE A 92 6.68 1.69 14.37
N LEU A 93 6.20 1.41 15.58
CA LEU A 93 6.51 0.18 16.29
C LEU A 93 6.01 -1.05 15.52
N GLY A 94 4.80 -0.99 14.96
CA GLY A 94 4.26 -2.05 14.10
C GLY A 94 5.12 -2.32 12.87
N HIS A 95 5.55 -1.26 12.16
CA HIS A 95 6.45 -1.39 11.01
C HIS A 95 7.80 -1.98 11.40
N PHE A 96 8.37 -1.58 12.55
CA PHE A 96 9.64 -2.14 13.03
C PHE A 96 9.53 -3.61 13.44
N ILE A 97 8.45 -3.99 14.13
CA ILE A 97 8.20 -5.39 14.48
C ILE A 97 8.02 -6.22 13.20
N HIS A 98 7.22 -5.74 12.25
CA HIS A 98 6.97 -6.48 11.02
C HIS A 98 8.23 -6.61 10.15
N GLY A 99 8.90 -5.49 9.87
CA GLY A 99 10.09 -5.45 9.00
C GLY A 99 11.36 -6.00 9.66
N GLY A 100 11.53 -5.82 10.96
CA GLY A 100 12.75 -6.18 11.70
C GLY A 100 12.69 -7.54 12.40
N ILE A 101 11.50 -8.09 12.65
CA ILE A 101 11.32 -9.37 13.37
C ILE A 101 10.53 -10.37 12.52
N ILE A 102 9.31 -10.04 12.09
CA ILE A 102 8.41 -11.01 11.42
C ILE A 102 8.99 -11.45 10.07
N LEU A 103 9.34 -10.52 9.19
CA LEU A 103 9.91 -10.86 7.88
C LEU A 103 11.26 -11.59 8.00
N PRO A 104 12.22 -11.15 8.85
CA PRO A 104 13.44 -11.90 9.12
C PRO A 104 13.21 -13.31 9.67
N LEU A 105 12.22 -13.50 10.54
CA LEU A 105 11.85 -14.80 11.08
C LEU A 105 11.33 -15.73 9.98
N ILE A 106 10.44 -15.24 9.09
CA ILE A 106 9.93 -16.00 7.94
C ILE A 106 11.08 -16.38 6.99
N TYR A 107 11.99 -15.44 6.73
CA TYR A 107 13.19 -15.70 5.91
C TYR A 107 14.06 -16.78 6.54
N PHE A 108 14.36 -16.68 7.84
CA PHE A 108 15.16 -17.66 8.57
C PHE A 108 14.49 -19.03 8.62
N ALA A 109 13.17 -19.09 8.84
CA ALA A 109 12.42 -20.35 8.86
C ALA A 109 12.47 -21.07 7.50
N SER A 110 12.44 -20.31 6.40
CA SER A 110 12.38 -20.86 5.04
C SER A 110 13.77 -21.20 4.48
N THR A 111 14.75 -20.33 4.70
CA THR A 111 16.10 -20.45 4.09
C THR A 111 17.15 -21.01 5.05
N ARG A 112 16.89 -20.96 6.37
CA ARG A 112 17.85 -21.25 7.46
C ARG A 112 19.15 -20.45 7.37
N GLN A 113 19.13 -19.31 6.69
CA GLN A 113 20.25 -18.39 6.56
C GLN A 113 20.03 -17.14 7.40
N ASN A 114 21.12 -16.46 7.77
CA ASN A 114 21.05 -15.25 8.58
C ASN A 114 20.36 -14.09 7.79
N PRO A 115 19.14 -13.67 8.18
CA PRO A 115 18.38 -12.63 7.47
C PRO A 115 19.05 -11.26 7.56
N TYR A 116 19.80 -10.97 8.63
CA TYR A 116 20.41 -9.66 8.81
C TYR A 116 21.57 -9.41 7.85
N ARG A 117 22.27 -10.47 7.40
CA ARG A 117 23.27 -10.34 6.31
C ARG A 117 22.60 -9.94 5.00
N PHE A 118 21.44 -10.53 4.70
CA PHE A 118 20.65 -10.19 3.53
C PHE A 118 20.14 -8.75 3.59
N LEU A 119 19.64 -8.30 4.75
CA LEU A 119 19.20 -6.91 4.95
C LEU A 119 20.33 -5.89 4.84
N LEU A 120 21.54 -6.22 5.31
CA LEU A 120 22.71 -5.35 5.16
C LEU A 120 23.08 -5.10 3.70
N GLY A 121 22.92 -6.11 2.82
CA GLY A 121 23.09 -5.95 1.38
C GLY A 121 22.10 -4.98 0.73
N LEU A 122 21.01 -4.61 1.44
CA LEU A 122 19.92 -3.76 0.95
C LEU A 122 19.89 -2.37 1.63
N ILE A 123 20.93 -1.99 2.36
CA ILE A 123 20.93 -0.72 3.12
C ILE A 123 20.75 0.51 2.21
N THR A 124 21.33 0.49 1.00
CA THR A 124 21.23 1.57 0.01
C THR A 124 19.80 1.78 -0.53
N PRO A 125 19.10 0.74 -1.04
CA PRO A 125 17.71 0.91 -1.46
C PRO A 125 16.78 1.25 -0.29
N PHE A 126 17.04 0.78 0.94
CA PHE A 126 16.28 1.21 2.12
C PHE A 126 16.48 2.69 2.46
N ALA A 127 17.71 3.18 2.45
CA ALA A 127 17.99 4.60 2.65
C ALA A 127 17.34 5.47 1.56
N THR A 128 17.39 5.00 0.31
CA THR A 128 16.72 5.67 -0.82
C THR A 128 15.20 5.68 -0.64
N ALA A 129 14.61 4.57 -0.19
CA ALA A 129 13.16 4.45 0.02
C ALA A 129 12.69 5.37 1.13
N PHE A 130 13.48 5.52 2.18
CA PHE A 130 13.21 6.48 3.25
C PHE A 130 13.29 7.92 2.75
N ALA A 131 14.31 8.25 1.94
CA ALA A 131 14.50 9.60 1.41
C ALA A 131 13.42 10.00 0.39
N THR A 132 13.00 9.08 -0.49
CA THR A 132 12.01 9.36 -1.53
C THR A 132 10.57 9.10 -1.09
N SER A 133 10.37 8.34 -0.01
CA SER A 133 9.06 7.84 0.45
C SER A 133 8.26 7.15 -0.66
N SER A 134 8.94 6.53 -1.64
CA SER A 134 8.31 5.87 -2.79
C SER A 134 8.96 4.53 -3.11
N SER A 135 8.16 3.46 -3.10
CA SER A 135 8.61 2.11 -3.43
C SER A 135 8.92 1.93 -4.92
N SER A 136 8.21 2.62 -5.82
CA SER A 136 8.47 2.51 -7.26
C SER A 136 9.79 3.17 -7.66
N ALA A 137 10.16 4.25 -6.97
CA ALA A 137 11.43 4.94 -7.18
C ALA A 137 12.65 4.10 -6.76
N THR A 138 12.48 3.14 -5.84
CA THR A 138 13.60 2.32 -5.34
C THR A 138 13.78 0.99 -6.05
N LEU A 139 12.80 0.56 -6.85
CA LEU A 139 12.83 -0.73 -7.54
C LEU A 139 14.13 -0.96 -8.33
N PRO A 140 14.65 -0.01 -9.13
CA PRO A 140 15.89 -0.23 -9.89
C PRO A 140 17.11 -0.46 -8.99
N SER A 141 17.21 0.31 -7.89
CA SER A 141 18.30 0.15 -6.92
C SER A 141 18.16 -1.13 -6.10
N MET A 142 16.92 -1.56 -5.83
CA MET A 142 16.62 -2.79 -5.10
C MET A 142 17.07 -4.02 -5.91
N MET A 143 16.69 -4.10 -7.18
CA MET A 143 17.08 -5.22 -8.06
C MET A 143 18.59 -5.34 -8.17
N LYS A 144 19.29 -4.22 -8.37
CA LYS A 144 20.76 -4.21 -8.44
C LYS A 144 21.42 -4.74 -7.17
N CYS A 145 20.99 -4.28 -6.00
CA CYS A 145 21.56 -4.74 -4.73
C CYS A 145 21.22 -6.21 -4.43
N ILE A 146 20.03 -6.69 -4.81
CA ILE A 146 19.65 -8.09 -4.67
C ILE A 146 20.56 -9.00 -5.52
N GLU A 147 20.83 -8.62 -6.77
CA GLU A 147 21.69 -9.39 -7.68
C GLU A 147 23.18 -9.33 -7.27
N GLU A 148 23.70 -8.13 -7.00
CA GLU A 148 25.14 -7.92 -6.77
C GLU A 148 25.57 -8.24 -5.33
N ASN A 149 24.80 -7.79 -4.32
CA ASN A 149 25.20 -7.93 -2.91
C ASN A 149 24.70 -9.24 -2.30
N ASN A 150 23.51 -9.68 -2.68
CA ASN A 150 22.85 -10.86 -2.10
C ASN A 150 22.91 -12.10 -3.01
N GLY A 151 23.39 -11.96 -4.25
CA GLY A 151 23.68 -13.08 -5.16
C GLY A 151 22.43 -13.84 -5.63
N VAL A 152 21.27 -13.20 -5.67
CA VAL A 152 20.03 -13.82 -6.17
C VAL A 152 20.07 -13.93 -7.70
N ASP A 153 19.61 -15.07 -8.23
CA ASP A 153 19.59 -15.35 -9.66
C ASP A 153 18.66 -14.37 -10.40
N LYS A 154 19.17 -13.75 -11.47
CA LYS A 154 18.45 -12.74 -12.28
C LYS A 154 17.13 -13.24 -12.86
N ARG A 155 16.93 -14.57 -12.93
CA ARG A 155 15.66 -15.17 -13.40
C ARG A 155 14.52 -15.02 -12.39
N ILE A 156 14.83 -14.77 -11.12
CA ILE A 156 13.85 -14.72 -10.02
C ILE A 156 13.94 -13.46 -9.15
N SER A 157 14.96 -12.60 -9.36
CA SER A 157 15.00 -11.23 -8.82
C SER A 157 13.87 -10.41 -9.41
#